data_AF-A0A8C0P343-F1
#
_entry.id   AF-A0A8C0P343-F1
#
_cell.length_a   1.000
_cell.length_b   1.000
_cell.length_c   1.000
_cell.angle_alpha   90.00
_cell.angle_beta   90.00
_cell.angle_gamma   90.00
#
_symmetry.space_group_name_H-M   'P 1'
#
loop_
_entity.id
_entity.type
_entity.pdbx_description
1 polymer ?
#
loop_
_entity_poly.entity_id
_entity_poly.type
_entity_poly.pdbx_seq_one_letter_code
_entity_poly.pdbx_strand_id
1 'polypeptide(L)'
;MAVWGLGGRVGLRGGVGARGLLCPRFQSRRSQGVEDGDGPQSSSKTPRIPKIYTKTGDKGFSSTFTGERRPKDDQVFEAVGTTDELSSAIGFALEFITEKGHPFAEELQKIQCSLQDVGSALATPHSSAREAHLRHATFEAGPILELEQWIDKYSNQLPPLTAFILPQQEVSTSLPSALQTLTSLSRTPACFGFGGVTQQSGGKSSCALHFCRAVCRRAERRVVPLVQMGETDANVAKFLNRLSDYLFTLARYVAMKEGNQEKIYKKNDPSA
;
A
#
# COMPACT_ATOMS: atom_id res chain seq x y z
N MET A 1 54.35 -12.59 -27.40
CA MET A 1 55.65 -12.22 -26.79
C MET A 1 55.39 -11.36 -25.57
N ALA A 2 56.22 -11.54 -24.53
CA ALA A 2 56.20 -10.93 -23.19
C ALA A 2 55.06 -11.37 -22.25
N VAL A 3 55.33 -12.50 -21.60
CA VAL A 3 54.82 -12.94 -20.29
C VAL A 3 55.73 -12.38 -19.20
N TRP A 4 55.17 -12.10 -18.01
CA TRP A 4 55.70 -12.29 -16.63
C TRP A 4 54.98 -11.27 -15.72
N GLY A 5 54.47 -11.57 -14.52
CA GLY A 5 54.50 -12.75 -13.66
C GLY A 5 54.34 -12.26 -12.20
N LEU A 6 53.27 -12.66 -11.51
CA LEU A 6 53.24 -13.50 -10.30
C LEU A 6 53.18 -12.81 -8.92
N GLY A 7 52.16 -13.22 -8.15
CA GLY A 7 52.16 -13.30 -6.68
C GLY A 7 51.20 -12.33 -5.97
N GLY A 8 50.22 -12.72 -5.16
CA GLY A 8 49.79 -14.04 -4.70
C GLY A 8 48.62 -13.97 -3.69
N ARG A 9 47.88 -15.09 -3.64
CA ARG A 9 47.06 -15.72 -2.58
C ARG A 9 45.94 -14.99 -1.78
N VAL A 10 44.74 -15.57 -1.97
CA VAL A 10 43.78 -16.20 -1.02
C VAL A 10 43.00 -15.33 -0.02
N GLY A 11 41.67 -15.40 -0.13
CA GLY A 11 40.71 -15.13 0.96
C GLY A 11 39.25 -15.33 0.54
N LEU A 12 38.60 -16.38 1.05
CA LEU A 12 37.21 -16.77 0.82
C LEU A 12 36.22 -16.03 1.75
N ARG A 13 34.92 -16.09 1.40
CA ARG A 13 33.67 -15.67 2.13
C ARG A 13 33.24 -14.22 1.83
N GLY A 14 32.04 -13.92 1.37
CA GLY A 14 30.73 -14.54 1.62
C GLY A 14 29.94 -13.59 2.51
N GLY A 15 28.96 -12.87 1.95
CA GLY A 15 28.14 -11.92 2.71
C GLY A 15 27.25 -11.07 1.80
N VAL A 16 26.08 -11.59 1.47
CA VAL A 16 24.99 -10.86 0.81
C VAL A 16 24.41 -9.90 1.85
N GLY A 17 24.67 -8.61 1.70
CA GLY A 17 24.14 -7.54 2.56
C GLY A 17 23.14 -6.69 1.79
N ALA A 18 21.87 -6.76 2.21
CA ALA A 18 20.73 -6.06 1.65
C ALA A 18 21.01 -4.57 1.40
N ARG A 19 20.93 -4.14 0.14
CA ARG A 19 20.85 -2.72 -0.21
C ARG A 19 19.42 -2.26 -0.03
N GLY A 20 19.13 -1.67 1.12
CA GLY A 20 17.90 -0.91 1.34
C GLY A 20 17.79 0.21 0.31
N LEU A 21 16.68 0.27 -0.42
CA LEU A 21 16.33 1.42 -1.24
C LEU A 21 16.07 2.62 -0.31
N LEU A 22 17.04 3.53 -0.22
CA LEU A 22 16.81 4.84 0.36
C LEU A 22 16.06 5.72 -0.65
N CYS A 23 14.77 5.98 -0.38
CA CYS A 23 14.05 7.07 -1.02
C CYS A 23 14.66 8.43 -0.57
N PRO A 24 14.78 9.43 -1.46
CA PRO A 24 15.37 10.71 -1.10
C PRO A 24 14.50 11.46 -0.08
N ARG A 25 15.12 11.73 1.06
CA ARG A 25 14.55 12.44 2.22
C ARG A 25 14.13 13.87 1.84
N PHE A 26 12.85 14.16 2.05
CA PHE A 26 12.22 15.47 1.94
C PHE A 26 12.98 16.54 2.75
N GLN A 27 13.62 17.51 2.07
CA GLN A 27 14.30 18.64 2.71
C GLN A 27 13.41 19.89 2.61
N SER A 28 12.79 20.26 3.74
CA SER A 28 12.08 21.53 3.90
C SER A 28 13.06 22.71 3.82
N ARG A 29 13.06 23.48 2.73
CA ARG A 29 13.81 24.74 2.58
C ARG A 29 13.20 25.85 3.46
N ARG A 30 14.00 26.42 4.37
CA ARG A 30 13.74 27.72 5.03
C ARG A 30 14.22 28.86 4.12
N SER A 31 13.42 29.90 4.02
CA SER A 31 13.69 31.18 3.34
C SER A 31 14.79 31.98 4.05
N GLN A 32 15.73 32.54 3.28
CA GLN A 32 16.78 33.46 3.74
C GLN A 32 16.19 34.85 3.99
N GLY A 33 16.40 35.38 5.20
CA GLY A 33 16.28 36.80 5.53
C GLY A 33 17.64 37.29 6.00
N VAL A 34 18.10 38.39 5.41
CA VAL A 34 19.34 39.11 5.72
C VAL A 34 19.04 40.09 6.86
N GLU A 35 19.79 40.03 7.96
CA GLU A 35 19.98 41.17 8.89
C GLU A 35 21.38 41.10 9.51
N ASP A 36 22.14 42.19 9.35
CA ASP A 36 23.43 42.49 9.96
C ASP A 36 23.28 42.88 11.44
N GLY A 37 24.22 42.50 12.31
CA GLY A 37 24.29 43.02 13.68
C GLY A 37 25.15 42.18 14.63
N ASP A 38 26.31 42.73 15.00
CA ASP A 38 27.27 42.22 15.97
C ASP A 38 26.69 42.06 17.39
N GLY A 39 26.93 40.90 18.01
CA GLY A 39 26.71 40.66 19.44
C GLY A 39 27.04 39.22 19.86
N PRO A 40 27.79 38.97 20.95
CA PRO A 40 28.18 37.63 21.34
C PRO A 40 27.08 36.99 22.20
N GLN A 41 26.33 36.03 21.64
CA GLN A 41 25.50 35.14 22.46
C GLN A 41 25.60 33.69 21.99
N SER A 42 26.27 32.89 22.82
CA SER A 42 26.18 31.43 22.81
C SER A 42 24.74 31.02 23.12
N SER A 43 23.96 30.73 22.08
CA SER A 43 22.71 30.00 22.24
C SER A 43 22.91 28.59 21.69
N SER A 44 23.14 27.65 22.60
CA SER A 44 22.99 26.22 22.34
C SER A 44 21.53 25.95 21.97
N LYS A 45 21.18 26.11 20.69
CA LYS A 45 19.84 25.79 20.18
C LYS A 45 19.66 24.28 20.25
N THR A 46 19.06 23.81 21.33
CA THR A 46 18.48 22.47 21.38
C THR A 46 17.46 22.36 20.24
N PRO A 47 17.55 21.33 19.37
CA PRO A 47 16.60 21.16 18.29
C PRO A 47 15.22 20.94 18.91
N ARG A 48 14.34 21.93 18.78
CA ARG A 48 12.95 21.81 19.26
C ARG A 48 12.26 20.74 18.43
N ILE A 49 11.88 19.65 19.08
CA ILE A 49 11.06 18.61 18.48
C ILE A 49 9.78 19.29 17.97
N PRO A 50 9.51 19.24 16.65
CA PRO A 50 8.32 19.88 16.10
C PRO A 50 7.09 19.23 16.72
N LYS A 51 6.21 20.06 17.30
CA LYS A 51 4.91 19.59 17.80
C LYS A 51 4.07 19.16 16.59
N ILE A 52 3.50 17.95 16.65
CA ILE A 52 2.72 17.37 15.55
C ILE A 52 1.44 18.19 15.29
N TYR A 53 0.81 18.75 16.33
CA TYR A 53 -0.38 19.59 16.19
C TYR A 53 -0.03 21.09 16.21
N THR A 54 -0.57 21.85 15.25
CA THR A 54 -0.36 23.29 15.11
C THR A 54 -1.61 24.13 15.42
N LYS A 55 -2.79 23.49 15.52
CA LYS A 55 -4.12 24.13 15.67
C LYS A 55 -4.54 25.06 14.51
N THR A 56 -3.75 25.14 13.43
CA THR A 56 -4.06 26.01 12.28
C THR A 56 -5.25 25.51 11.46
N GLY A 57 -5.64 24.24 11.65
CA GLY A 57 -6.74 23.58 10.96
C GLY A 57 -8.05 23.47 11.74
N ASP A 58 -8.14 24.06 12.94
CA ASP A 58 -9.31 23.96 13.84
C ASP A 58 -10.55 24.67 13.26
N LYS A 59 -10.34 25.65 12.38
CA LYS A 59 -11.41 26.37 11.67
C LYS A 59 -11.90 25.65 10.40
N GLY A 60 -11.48 24.41 10.16
CA GLY A 60 -11.89 23.64 8.98
C GLY A 60 -11.11 23.92 7.69
N PHE A 61 -9.98 24.62 7.76
CA PHE A 61 -9.13 24.91 6.59
C PHE A 61 -7.79 24.19 6.68
N SER A 62 -7.24 23.78 5.54
CA SER A 62 -5.88 23.23 5.44
C SER A 62 -5.12 23.87 4.28
N SER A 63 -3.83 23.61 4.17
CA SER A 63 -2.98 24.08 3.06
C SER A 63 -2.67 22.92 2.11
N THR A 64 -2.74 23.17 0.82
CA THR A 64 -2.17 22.30 -0.22
C THR A 64 -0.64 22.40 -0.20
N PHE A 65 0.04 21.57 -0.98
CA PHE A 65 1.50 21.61 -1.09
C PHE A 65 2.01 22.89 -1.76
N THR A 66 1.17 23.58 -2.54
CA THR A 66 1.48 24.88 -3.15
C THR A 66 1.44 26.04 -2.15
N GLY A 67 0.93 25.80 -0.94
CA GLY A 67 0.72 26.80 0.11
C GLY A 67 -0.66 27.46 0.08
N GLU A 68 -1.48 27.17 -0.93
CA GLU A 68 -2.85 27.64 -1.05
C GLU A 68 -3.72 27.07 0.10
N ARG A 69 -4.53 27.91 0.75
CA ARG A 69 -5.46 27.46 1.80
C ARG A 69 -6.83 27.17 1.21
N ARG A 70 -7.30 25.94 1.43
CA ARG A 70 -8.62 25.45 1.01
C ARG A 70 -9.39 24.89 2.20
N PRO A 71 -10.74 24.87 2.16
CA PRO A 71 -11.52 24.20 3.20
C PRO A 71 -11.28 22.68 3.13
N LYS A 72 -11.39 21.96 4.26
CA LYS A 72 -11.02 20.53 4.37
C LYS A 72 -11.92 19.58 3.60
N ASP A 73 -13.10 20.03 3.17
CA ASP A 73 -14.06 19.33 2.33
C ASP A 73 -13.81 19.54 0.83
N ASP A 74 -12.76 20.27 0.45
CA ASP A 74 -12.31 20.40 -0.94
C ASP A 74 -11.94 19.04 -1.55
N GLN A 75 -12.21 18.88 -2.85
CA GLN A 75 -11.97 17.63 -3.58
C GLN A 75 -10.51 17.17 -3.54
N VAL A 76 -9.56 18.12 -3.46
CA VAL A 76 -8.13 17.80 -3.31
C VAL A 76 -7.87 17.03 -2.03
N PHE A 77 -8.43 17.48 -0.90
CA PHE A 77 -8.23 16.81 0.39
C PHE A 77 -8.99 15.49 0.48
N GLU A 78 -10.17 15.38 -0.14
CA GLU A 78 -10.89 14.11 -0.25
C GLU A 78 -10.08 13.08 -1.08
N ALA A 79 -9.46 13.48 -2.18
CA ALA A 79 -8.62 12.61 -3.00
C ALA A 79 -7.33 12.19 -2.26
N VAL A 80 -6.65 13.13 -1.59
CA VAL A 80 -5.46 12.85 -0.78
C VAL A 80 -5.80 11.93 0.40
N GLY A 81 -6.88 12.23 1.12
CA GLY A 81 -7.34 11.46 2.28
C GLY A 81 -7.76 10.03 1.91
N THR A 82 -8.49 9.85 0.81
CA THR A 82 -8.86 8.51 0.35
C THR A 82 -7.67 7.69 -0.17
N THR A 83 -6.64 8.36 -0.71
CA THR A 83 -5.36 7.71 -1.06
C THR A 83 -4.59 7.28 0.20
N ASP A 84 -4.58 8.11 1.25
CA ASP A 84 -3.95 7.78 2.54
C ASP A 84 -4.69 6.62 3.25
N GLU A 85 -6.02 6.60 3.16
CA GLU A 85 -6.84 5.50 3.65
C GLU A 85 -6.51 4.18 2.91
N LEU A 86 -6.30 4.22 1.59
CA LEU A 86 -5.85 3.07 0.82
C LEU A 86 -4.47 2.58 1.29
N SER A 87 -3.51 3.49 1.48
CA SER A 87 -2.17 3.15 1.96
C SER A 87 -2.21 2.50 3.34
N SER A 88 -3.06 3.02 4.23
CA SER A 88 -3.32 2.46 5.56
C SER A 88 -3.97 1.08 5.50
N ALA A 89 -4.94 0.88 4.61
CA ALA A 89 -5.58 -0.42 4.39
C ALA A 89 -4.59 -1.47 3.87
N ILE A 90 -3.68 -1.08 2.96
CA ILE A 90 -2.59 -1.95 2.47
C ILE A 90 -1.63 -2.29 3.61
N GLY A 91 -1.28 -1.32 4.45
CA GLY A 91 -0.46 -1.55 5.65
C GLY A 91 -1.10 -2.57 6.61
N PHE A 92 -2.41 -2.49 6.80
CA PHE A 92 -3.14 -3.49 7.59
C PHE A 92 -3.17 -4.87 6.91
N ALA A 93 -3.36 -4.93 5.59
CA ALA A 93 -3.33 -6.18 4.84
C ALA A 93 -1.95 -6.86 4.87
N LEU A 94 -0.87 -6.06 4.91
CA LEU A 94 0.51 -6.52 4.99
C LEU A 94 0.80 -7.33 6.26
N GLU A 95 0.14 -7.04 7.37
CA GLU A 95 0.29 -7.82 8.61
C GLU A 95 -0.08 -9.30 8.39
N PHE A 96 -1.25 -9.56 7.78
CA PHE A 96 -1.70 -10.93 7.47
C PHE A 96 -0.79 -11.64 6.46
N ILE A 97 -0.21 -10.90 5.53
CA ILE A 97 0.67 -11.43 4.48
C ILE A 97 2.04 -11.78 5.04
N THR A 98 2.57 -10.94 5.94
CA THR A 98 3.88 -11.11 6.56
C THR A 98 3.88 -12.28 7.53
N GLU A 99 2.80 -12.49 8.29
CA GLU A 99 2.60 -13.67 9.13
C GLU A 99 2.75 -15.00 8.37
N LYS A 100 2.43 -15.00 7.08
CA LYS A 100 2.50 -16.17 6.19
C LYS A 100 3.84 -16.30 5.44
N GLY A 101 4.72 -15.30 5.51
CA GLY A 101 6.03 -15.32 4.87
C GLY A 101 6.00 -15.25 3.34
N HIS A 102 5.03 -14.55 2.77
CA HIS A 102 4.89 -14.46 1.32
C HIS A 102 5.83 -13.42 0.67
N PRO A 103 6.33 -13.68 -0.55
CA PRO A 103 7.34 -12.83 -1.21
C PRO A 103 6.79 -11.49 -1.74
N PHE A 104 5.47 -11.32 -1.83
CA PHE A 104 4.84 -10.10 -2.37
C PHE A 104 4.65 -8.99 -1.32
N ALA A 105 5.13 -9.18 -0.09
CA ALA A 105 5.15 -8.10 0.92
C ALA A 105 6.00 -6.90 0.44
N GLU A 106 7.12 -7.15 -0.23
CA GLU A 106 7.97 -6.09 -0.80
C GLU A 106 7.25 -5.31 -1.91
N GLU A 107 6.44 -5.99 -2.73
CA GLU A 107 5.64 -5.36 -3.79
C GLU A 107 4.59 -4.40 -3.20
N LEU A 108 3.90 -4.81 -2.14
CA LEU A 108 2.94 -3.96 -1.43
C LEU A 108 3.59 -2.76 -0.73
N GLN A 109 4.79 -2.93 -0.17
CA GLN A 109 5.56 -1.80 0.39
C GLN A 109 5.96 -0.80 -0.69
N LYS A 110 6.39 -1.26 -1.87
CA LYS A 110 6.64 -0.38 -3.03
C LYS A 110 5.39 0.39 -3.45
N ILE A 111 4.23 -0.27 -3.41
CA ILE A 111 2.94 0.38 -3.70
C ILE A 111 2.64 1.47 -2.67
N GLN A 112 2.88 1.25 -1.37
CA GLN A 112 2.71 2.31 -0.37
C GLN A 112 3.61 3.54 -0.64
N CYS A 113 4.86 3.33 -1.06
CA CYS A 113 5.73 4.42 -1.50
C CYS A 113 5.14 5.15 -2.71
N SER A 114 4.66 4.41 -3.72
CA SER A 114 4.05 5.00 -4.90
C SER A 114 2.76 5.78 -4.57
N LEU A 115 1.99 5.32 -3.58
CA LEU A 115 0.79 6.02 -3.09
C LEU A 115 1.13 7.33 -2.36
N GLN A 116 2.30 7.42 -1.71
CA GLN A 116 2.80 8.67 -1.15
C GLN A 116 3.15 9.69 -2.26
N ASP A 117 3.73 9.22 -3.36
CA ASP A 117 4.00 10.05 -4.54
C ASP A 117 2.69 10.51 -5.20
N VAL A 118 1.70 9.61 -5.33
CA VAL A 118 0.34 9.95 -5.77
C VAL A 118 -0.29 11.01 -4.87
N GLY A 119 -0.22 10.84 -3.54
CA GLY A 119 -0.75 11.81 -2.58
C GLY A 119 -0.08 13.18 -2.73
N SER A 120 1.23 13.20 -3.00
CA SER A 120 1.99 14.44 -3.23
C SER A 120 1.58 15.14 -4.53
N ALA A 121 1.33 14.36 -5.60
CA ALA A 121 0.81 14.88 -6.87
C ALA A 121 -0.61 15.46 -6.72
N LEU A 122 -1.51 14.76 -6.02
CA LEU A 122 -2.87 15.21 -5.75
C LEU A 122 -2.90 16.47 -4.88
N ALA A 123 -2.00 16.57 -3.89
CA ALA A 123 -1.87 17.74 -3.03
C ALA A 123 -1.25 18.96 -3.72
N THR A 124 -0.87 18.85 -5.00
CA THR A 124 -0.26 19.91 -5.80
C THR A 124 -1.11 20.24 -7.03
N PRO A 125 -2.25 20.94 -6.87
CA PRO A 125 -3.14 21.26 -7.99
C PRO A 125 -2.43 22.10 -9.06
N HIS A 126 -2.56 21.74 -10.33
CA HIS A 126 -1.90 22.43 -11.43
C HIS A 126 -2.30 23.91 -11.52
N SER A 127 -3.54 24.27 -11.19
CA SER A 127 -4.00 25.66 -11.26
C SER A 127 -3.29 26.60 -10.29
N SER A 128 -2.80 26.09 -9.15
CA SER A 128 -2.10 26.88 -8.14
C SER A 128 -0.61 26.56 -8.01
N ALA A 129 -0.10 25.63 -8.82
CA ALA A 129 1.29 25.20 -8.79
C ALA A 129 2.21 26.13 -9.58
N ARG A 130 3.43 26.33 -9.06
CA ARG A 130 4.55 26.93 -9.80
C ARG A 130 5.32 25.82 -10.53
N GLU A 131 6.08 26.15 -11.56
CA GLU A 131 6.92 25.18 -12.28
C GLU A 131 7.83 24.34 -11.38
N ALA A 132 8.36 24.93 -10.30
CA ALA A 132 9.16 24.21 -9.31
C ALA A 132 8.35 23.12 -8.58
N HIS A 133 7.08 23.36 -8.26
CA HIS A 133 6.21 22.37 -7.63
C HIS A 133 5.86 21.25 -8.61
N LEU A 134 5.54 21.60 -9.85
CA LEU A 134 5.20 20.64 -10.90
C LEU A 134 6.34 19.66 -11.18
N ARG A 135 7.59 20.12 -11.24
CA ARG A 135 8.78 19.25 -11.43
C ARG A 135 8.93 18.15 -10.37
N HIS A 136 8.36 18.33 -9.19
CA HIS A 136 8.40 17.33 -8.11
C HIS A 136 7.10 16.53 -7.98
N ALA A 137 6.01 17.00 -8.59
CA ALA A 137 4.68 16.40 -8.50
C ALA A 137 4.28 15.59 -9.74
N THR A 138 5.08 15.61 -10.81
CA THR A 138 4.86 14.76 -11.99
C THR A 138 4.91 13.28 -11.61
N PHE A 139 3.87 12.54 -11.98
CA PHE A 139 3.79 11.10 -11.73
C PHE A 139 4.18 10.31 -12.98
N GLU A 140 5.35 9.68 -12.94
CA GLU A 140 5.91 8.90 -14.04
C GLU A 140 5.09 7.64 -14.33
N ALA A 141 5.16 7.14 -15.58
CA ALA A 141 4.45 5.92 -15.98
C ALA A 141 5.13 4.62 -15.50
N GLY A 142 6.35 4.68 -14.95
CA GLY A 142 7.13 3.52 -14.51
C GLY A 142 6.36 2.56 -13.58
N PRO A 143 5.76 3.04 -12.47
CA PRO A 143 4.97 2.20 -11.57
C PRO A 143 3.77 1.51 -12.22
N ILE A 144 3.19 2.12 -13.27
CA ILE A 144 2.06 1.54 -14.01
C ILE A 144 2.52 0.29 -14.76
N LEU A 145 3.65 0.37 -15.45
CA LEU A 145 4.24 -0.76 -16.18
C LEU A 145 4.69 -1.86 -15.22
N GLU A 146 5.21 -1.52 -14.04
CA GLU A 146 5.59 -2.49 -13.02
C GLU A 146 4.37 -3.27 -12.50
N LEU A 147 3.23 -2.59 -12.29
CA LEU A 147 1.96 -3.25 -11.94
C LEU A 147 1.48 -4.21 -13.02
N GLU A 148 1.54 -3.82 -14.29
CA GLU A 148 1.14 -4.67 -15.42
C GLU A 148 1.99 -5.95 -15.48
N GLN A 149 3.31 -5.83 -15.31
CA GLN A 149 4.22 -6.98 -15.26
C GLN A 149 3.88 -7.93 -14.11
N TRP A 150 3.53 -7.40 -12.93
CA TRP A 150 3.12 -8.25 -11.81
C TRP A 150 1.75 -8.89 -12.03
N ILE A 151 0.79 -8.17 -12.62
CA ILE A 151 -0.52 -8.71 -12.98
C ILE A 151 -0.34 -9.91 -13.91
N ASP A 152 0.47 -9.78 -14.96
CA ASP A 152 0.73 -10.86 -15.92
C ASP A 152 1.41 -12.06 -15.25
N LYS A 153 2.44 -11.80 -14.41
CA LYS A 153 3.16 -12.82 -13.63
C LYS A 153 2.23 -13.68 -12.78
N TYR A 154 1.25 -13.06 -12.11
CA TYR A 154 0.32 -13.79 -11.24
C TYR A 154 -0.84 -14.42 -12.03
N SER A 155 -1.35 -13.74 -13.05
CA SER A 155 -2.44 -14.24 -13.89
C SER A 155 -2.05 -15.54 -14.60
N ASN A 156 -0.81 -15.66 -15.08
CA ASN A 156 -0.30 -16.87 -15.73
C ASN A 156 -0.24 -18.10 -14.82
N GLN A 157 -0.28 -17.92 -13.50
CA GLN A 157 -0.27 -19.02 -12.53
C GLN A 157 -1.66 -19.37 -12.01
N LEU A 158 -2.66 -18.54 -12.30
CA LEU A 158 -4.02 -18.69 -11.81
C LEU A 158 -4.89 -19.52 -12.76
N PRO A 159 -5.87 -20.27 -12.23
CA PRO A 159 -6.87 -20.90 -13.08
C PRO A 159 -7.72 -19.83 -13.79
N PRO A 160 -8.20 -20.14 -15.02
CA PRO A 160 -8.96 -19.19 -15.82
C PRO A 160 -10.22 -18.73 -15.09
N LEU A 161 -10.49 -17.42 -15.15
CA LEU A 161 -11.66 -16.83 -14.53
C LEU A 161 -12.90 -17.09 -15.40
N THR A 162 -13.79 -17.97 -14.96
CA THR A 162 -15.03 -18.30 -15.69
C THR A 162 -16.28 -17.63 -15.10
N ALA A 163 -16.19 -17.08 -13.89
CA ALA A 163 -17.32 -16.48 -13.17
C ALA A 163 -16.87 -15.44 -12.14
N PHE A 164 -17.81 -14.65 -11.63
CA PHE A 164 -17.54 -13.73 -10.52
C PHE A 164 -17.21 -14.48 -9.23
N ILE A 165 -16.20 -13.99 -8.51
CA ILE A 165 -15.75 -14.55 -7.24
C ILE A 165 -16.27 -13.68 -6.10
N LEU A 166 -16.77 -14.33 -5.04
CA LEU A 166 -17.23 -13.64 -3.83
C LEU A 166 -16.04 -13.29 -2.92
N PRO A 167 -15.89 -12.02 -2.51
CA PRO A 167 -14.89 -11.63 -1.52
C PRO A 167 -15.41 -11.96 -0.12
N GLN A 168 -15.41 -13.25 0.23
CA GLN A 168 -15.91 -13.71 1.52
C GLN A 168 -14.95 -14.70 2.16
N GLN A 169 -14.66 -14.48 3.44
CA GLN A 169 -14.20 -15.55 4.31
C GLN A 169 -15.43 -16.42 4.57
N GLU A 170 -15.39 -17.65 4.09
CA GLU A 170 -16.36 -18.62 4.56
C GLU A 170 -15.95 -18.99 5.99
N VAL A 171 -16.67 -18.43 6.97
CA VAL A 171 -16.62 -18.96 8.33
C VAL A 171 -17.28 -20.32 8.23
N SER A 172 -16.48 -21.36 8.05
CA SER A 172 -16.93 -22.69 8.41
C SER A 172 -17.23 -22.62 9.90
N THR A 173 -18.50 -22.41 10.23
CA THR A 173 -19.04 -22.84 11.50
C THR A 173 -19.07 -24.36 11.47
N SER A 174 -17.89 -25.00 11.40
CA SER A 174 -17.72 -26.17 12.23
C SER A 174 -17.70 -25.64 13.66
N LEU A 175 -18.89 -25.38 14.21
CA LEU A 175 -19.07 -25.63 15.64
C LEU A 175 -18.51 -27.05 15.81
N PRO A 176 -17.40 -27.23 16.55
CA PRO A 176 -17.01 -28.59 16.86
C PRO A 176 -18.21 -29.20 17.57
N SER A 177 -18.57 -30.43 17.21
CA SER A 177 -19.59 -31.21 17.92
C SER A 177 -19.30 -31.32 19.43
N ALA A 178 -18.13 -30.85 19.89
CA ALA A 178 -17.75 -30.68 21.29
C ALA A 178 -18.49 -29.56 22.06
N LEU A 179 -19.24 -28.66 21.43
CA LEU A 179 -20.20 -27.78 22.13
C LEU A 179 -21.64 -28.33 22.15
N GLN A 180 -21.89 -29.49 21.56
CA GLN A 180 -23.11 -30.27 21.82
C GLN A 180 -22.97 -31.19 23.05
N THR A 181 -21.78 -31.35 23.62
CA THR A 181 -21.51 -32.31 24.70
C THR A 181 -20.70 -31.71 25.86
N LEU A 182 -21.03 -30.49 26.29
CA LEU A 182 -20.71 -30.00 27.65
C LEU A 182 -21.90 -30.23 28.60
N THR A 183 -22.54 -31.40 28.49
CA THR A 183 -23.47 -31.96 29.48
C THR A 183 -22.93 -33.20 30.20
N SER A 184 -21.66 -33.61 30.02
CA SER A 184 -21.10 -34.65 30.90
C SER A 184 -19.57 -34.69 30.97
N LEU A 185 -19.06 -34.20 32.09
CA LEU A 185 -17.95 -34.73 32.90
C LEU A 185 -16.72 -35.36 32.19
N SER A 186 -15.56 -34.79 32.56
CA SER A 186 -14.32 -35.46 33.03
C SER A 186 -13.02 -35.37 32.19
N ARG A 187 -12.03 -34.70 32.83
CA ARG A 187 -10.58 -35.00 32.98
C ARG A 187 -9.67 -35.26 31.75
N THR A 188 -8.78 -34.27 31.48
CA THR A 188 -7.29 -34.28 31.22
C THR A 188 -6.59 -35.43 30.43
N PRO A 189 -5.31 -35.27 29.96
CA PRO A 189 -4.68 -34.23 29.13
C PRO A 189 -3.85 -34.79 27.92
N ALA A 190 -3.47 -33.90 26.98
CA ALA A 190 -2.35 -33.97 26.02
C ALA A 190 -2.26 -35.12 24.97
N CYS A 191 -2.32 -34.74 23.68
CA CYS A 191 -1.45 -35.27 22.62
C CYS A 191 -1.41 -34.30 21.42
N PHE A 192 -0.19 -33.89 21.06
CA PHE A 192 0.19 -33.19 19.83
C PHE A 192 -0.14 -34.05 18.60
N GLY A 193 -0.63 -33.45 17.52
CA GLY A 193 -0.85 -34.15 16.25
C GLY A 193 -1.50 -33.27 15.18
N PHE A 194 -0.68 -32.87 14.21
CA PHE A 194 -1.03 -32.23 12.95
C PHE A 194 -2.22 -32.88 12.22
N GLY A 195 -2.99 -32.08 11.47
CA GLY A 195 -3.81 -32.58 10.37
C GLY A 195 -5.24 -32.06 10.35
N GLY A 196 -5.41 -30.78 10.05
CA GLY A 196 -6.72 -30.20 9.76
C GLY A 196 -6.55 -29.05 8.79
N VAL A 197 -6.50 -29.36 7.49
CA VAL A 197 -6.66 -28.35 6.45
C VAL A 197 -8.08 -27.80 6.62
N THR A 198 -8.20 -26.68 7.33
CA THR A 198 -9.45 -25.91 7.36
C THR A 198 -9.56 -25.25 6.01
N GLN A 199 -10.37 -25.84 5.13
CA GLN A 199 -10.66 -25.28 3.83
C GLN A 199 -11.50 -24.02 4.05
N GLN A 200 -10.84 -22.86 4.01
CA GLN A 200 -11.48 -21.55 4.14
C GLN A 200 -11.60 -20.97 2.74
N SER A 201 -12.79 -20.54 2.32
CA SER A 201 -12.88 -19.78 1.07
C SER A 201 -12.19 -18.42 1.29
N GLY A 202 -11.22 -18.09 0.44
CA GLY A 202 -10.56 -16.77 0.37
C GLY A 202 -9.42 -16.48 1.35
N GLY A 203 -9.39 -16.98 2.59
CA GLY A 203 -8.33 -16.63 3.57
C GLY A 203 -8.34 -15.15 4.03
N LYS A 204 -7.79 -14.86 5.23
CA LYS A 204 -7.78 -13.49 5.80
C LYS A 204 -7.05 -12.50 4.90
N SER A 205 -5.89 -12.93 4.39
CA SER A 205 -5.01 -12.16 3.53
C SER A 205 -5.73 -11.70 2.26
N SER A 206 -6.46 -12.60 1.58
CA SER A 206 -7.14 -12.26 0.33
C SER A 206 -8.44 -11.48 0.52
N CYS A 207 -9.16 -11.71 1.63
CA CYS A 207 -10.25 -10.81 2.03
C CYS A 207 -9.76 -9.37 2.27
N ALA A 208 -8.62 -9.21 2.96
CA ALA A 208 -8.01 -7.90 3.19
C ALA A 208 -7.60 -7.22 1.87
N LEU A 209 -7.06 -7.98 0.90
CA LEU A 209 -6.72 -7.45 -0.43
C LEU A 209 -7.97 -7.04 -1.23
N HIS A 210 -9.07 -7.79 -1.15
CA HIS A 210 -10.34 -7.38 -1.75
C HIS A 210 -10.93 -6.13 -1.10
N PHE A 211 -10.75 -5.95 0.22
CA PHE A 211 -11.08 -4.69 0.90
C PHE A 211 -10.24 -3.53 0.37
N CYS A 212 -8.92 -3.70 0.28
CA CYS A 212 -8.01 -2.71 -0.32
C CYS A 212 -8.45 -2.35 -1.74
N ARG A 213 -8.85 -3.34 -2.56
CA ARG A 213 -9.36 -3.10 -3.91
C ARG A 213 -10.60 -2.19 -3.92
N ALA A 214 -11.54 -2.40 -2.99
CA ALA A 214 -12.73 -1.55 -2.90
C ALA A 214 -12.39 -0.10 -2.52
N VAL A 215 -11.46 0.08 -1.58
CA VAL A 215 -10.93 1.39 -1.17
C VAL A 215 -10.17 2.05 -2.33
N CYS A 216 -9.37 1.29 -3.08
CA CYS A 216 -8.63 1.78 -4.25
C CYS A 216 -9.57 2.33 -5.33
N ARG A 217 -10.64 1.59 -5.65
CA ARG A 217 -11.68 2.07 -6.58
C ARG A 217 -12.42 3.29 -6.03
N ARG A 218 -12.52 3.45 -4.71
CA ARG A 218 -13.08 4.66 -4.10
C ARG A 218 -12.16 5.86 -4.30
N ALA A 219 -10.86 5.70 -4.04
CA ALA A 219 -9.85 6.73 -4.32
C ALA A 219 -9.85 7.13 -5.80
N GLU A 220 -9.89 6.16 -6.72
CA GLU A 220 -10.00 6.42 -8.17
C GLU A 220 -11.18 7.35 -8.49
N ARG A 221 -12.38 7.08 -7.94
CA ARG A 221 -13.57 7.92 -8.14
C ARG A 221 -13.42 9.35 -7.58
N ARG A 222 -12.54 9.57 -6.59
CA ARG A 222 -12.23 10.90 -6.06
C ARG A 222 -11.20 11.64 -6.91
N VAL A 223 -10.30 10.90 -7.55
CA VAL A 223 -9.26 11.45 -8.42
C VAL A 223 -9.78 11.81 -9.82
N VAL A 224 -10.72 11.03 -10.38
CA VAL A 224 -11.24 11.25 -11.75
C VAL A 224 -11.73 12.68 -12.00
N PRO A 225 -12.53 13.33 -11.13
CA PRO A 225 -12.93 14.71 -11.31
C PRO A 225 -11.74 15.69 -11.36
N LEU A 226 -10.72 15.48 -10.53
CA LEU A 226 -9.51 16.31 -10.52
C LEU A 226 -8.73 16.22 -11.85
N VAL A 227 -8.65 15.01 -12.42
CA VAL A 227 -8.04 14.80 -13.74
C VAL A 227 -8.86 15.48 -14.84
N GLN A 228 -10.19 15.37 -14.79
CA GLN A 228 -11.09 16.00 -15.77
C GLN A 228 -11.01 17.54 -15.74
N MET A 229 -10.77 18.12 -14.56
CA MET A 229 -10.54 19.56 -14.40
C MET A 229 -9.11 19.99 -14.79
N GLY A 230 -8.22 19.06 -15.11
CA GLY A 230 -6.82 19.34 -15.44
C GLY A 230 -5.94 19.68 -14.24
N GLU A 231 -6.41 19.41 -13.02
CA GLU A 231 -5.71 19.75 -11.77
C GLU A 231 -4.59 18.76 -11.40
N THR A 232 -4.60 17.56 -12.00
CA THR A 232 -3.60 16.53 -11.75
C THR A 232 -3.32 15.70 -13.00
N ASP A 233 -2.21 14.96 -13.00
CA ASP A 233 -1.80 14.10 -14.12
C ASP A 233 -2.76 12.90 -14.29
N ALA A 234 -3.13 12.60 -15.54
CA ALA A 234 -3.91 11.43 -15.90
C ALA A 234 -3.22 10.10 -15.53
N ASN A 235 -1.88 10.08 -15.43
CA ASN A 235 -1.12 8.92 -14.99
C ASN A 235 -1.50 8.47 -13.57
N VAL A 236 -1.90 9.40 -12.69
CA VAL A 236 -2.36 9.07 -11.33
C VAL A 236 -3.62 8.20 -11.38
N ALA A 237 -4.61 8.60 -12.19
CA ALA A 237 -5.83 7.81 -12.35
C ALA A 237 -5.55 6.46 -13.03
N LYS A 238 -4.67 6.42 -14.04
CA LYS A 238 -4.24 5.17 -14.68
C LYS A 238 -3.60 4.21 -13.68
N PHE A 239 -2.71 4.71 -12.82
CA PHE A 239 -2.05 3.93 -11.77
C PHE A 239 -3.06 3.32 -10.80
N LEU A 240 -3.99 4.13 -10.25
CA LEU A 240 -5.01 3.62 -9.32
C LEU A 240 -5.91 2.56 -9.98
N ASN A 241 -6.26 2.76 -11.25
CA ASN A 241 -7.06 1.81 -12.01
C ASN A 241 -6.32 0.47 -12.17
N ARG A 242 -5.05 0.49 -12.59
CA ARG A 242 -4.21 -0.73 -12.68
C ARG A 242 -3.96 -1.37 -11.32
N LEU A 243 -3.78 -0.57 -10.27
CA LEU A 243 -3.59 -1.04 -8.90
C LEU A 243 -4.81 -1.84 -8.42
N SER A 244 -6.02 -1.41 -8.78
CA SER A 244 -7.23 -2.15 -8.41
C SER A 244 -7.29 -3.55 -9.04
N ASP A 245 -6.77 -3.71 -10.26
CA ASP A 245 -6.66 -5.01 -10.94
C ASP A 245 -5.53 -5.85 -10.35
N TYR A 246 -4.38 -5.24 -10.02
CA TYR A 246 -3.31 -5.91 -9.27
C TYR A 246 -3.81 -6.48 -7.94
N LEU A 247 -4.53 -5.68 -7.14
CA LEU A 247 -5.08 -6.12 -5.86
C LEU A 247 -6.08 -7.28 -6.04
N PHE A 248 -6.85 -7.28 -7.13
CA PHE A 248 -7.73 -8.40 -7.46
C PHE A 248 -6.94 -9.67 -7.79
N THR A 249 -5.97 -9.58 -8.70
CA THR A 249 -5.14 -10.72 -9.12
C THR A 249 -4.33 -11.26 -7.96
N LEU A 250 -3.77 -10.38 -7.12
CA LEU A 250 -3.02 -10.78 -5.94
C LEU A 250 -3.93 -11.49 -4.94
N ALA A 251 -5.14 -11.00 -4.68
CA ALA A 251 -6.10 -11.67 -3.79
C ALA A 251 -6.38 -13.13 -4.24
N ARG A 252 -6.57 -13.34 -5.54
CA ARG A 252 -6.72 -14.69 -6.10
C ARG A 252 -5.47 -15.55 -5.91
N TYR A 253 -4.30 -14.98 -6.18
CA TYR A 253 -3.02 -15.67 -6.05
C TYR A 253 -2.73 -16.08 -4.61
N VAL A 254 -3.01 -15.20 -3.63
CA VAL A 254 -2.83 -15.52 -2.21
C VAL A 254 -3.77 -16.65 -1.79
N ALA A 255 -5.06 -16.59 -2.20
CA ALA A 255 -6.00 -17.65 -1.91
C ALA A 255 -5.51 -19.02 -2.46
N MET A 256 -5.05 -19.04 -3.71
CA MET A 256 -4.48 -20.24 -4.32
C MET A 256 -3.24 -20.76 -3.56
N LYS A 257 -2.31 -19.87 -3.16
CA LYS A 257 -1.10 -20.26 -2.42
C LYS A 257 -1.39 -20.78 -1.02
N GLU A 258 -2.45 -20.28 -0.39
CA GLU A 258 -2.91 -20.75 0.92
C GLU A 258 -3.77 -22.03 0.81
N GLY A 259 -4.04 -22.54 -0.40
CA GLY A 259 -4.89 -23.72 -0.63
C GLY A 259 -6.39 -23.45 -0.45
N ASN A 260 -6.78 -22.18 -0.42
CA ASN A 260 -8.15 -21.74 -0.27
C ASN A 260 -8.88 -21.74 -1.62
N GLN A 261 -10.05 -22.38 -1.68
CA GLN A 261 -10.86 -22.38 -2.91
C GLN A 261 -11.65 -21.06 -3.04
N GLU A 262 -11.72 -20.56 -4.27
CA GLU A 262 -12.51 -19.38 -4.60
C GLU A 262 -13.99 -19.74 -4.67
N LYS A 263 -14.84 -19.03 -3.92
CA LYS A 263 -16.29 -19.24 -3.98
C LYS A 263 -16.89 -18.52 -5.17
N ILE A 264 -17.40 -19.30 -6.12
CA ILE A 264 -18.07 -18.80 -7.32
C ILE A 264 -19.45 -18.25 -6.95
N TYR A 265 -19.76 -17.04 -7.40
CA TYR A 265 -21.10 -16.46 -7.27
C TYR A 265 -22.11 -17.29 -8.09
N LYS A 266 -23.19 -17.71 -7.43
CA LYS A 266 -24.35 -18.32 -8.05
C LYS A 266 -25.51 -17.34 -7.97
N LYS A 267 -26.08 -16.98 -9.13
CA LYS A 267 -27.30 -16.19 -9.18
C LYS A 267 -28.44 -17.07 -8.69
N ASN A 268 -29.21 -16.60 -7.71
CA ASN A 268 -30.47 -17.27 -7.34
C ASN A 268 -31.47 -16.98 -8.45
N ASP A 269 -31.77 -17.98 -9.27
CA ASP A 269 -32.94 -17.90 -10.15
C ASP A 269 -34.19 -18.16 -9.31
N PRO A 270 -35.16 -17.23 -9.26
CA PRO A 270 -36.38 -17.38 -8.44
C PRO A 270 -37.36 -18.43 -8.99
N SER A 271 -36.97 -19.19 -10.00
CA SER A 271 -37.77 -20.22 -10.68
C SER A 271 -37.28 -21.65 -10.45
N ALA A 272 -36.43 -21.88 -9.44
CA ALA A 272 -35.93 -23.20 -9.02
C ALA A 272 -36.48 -23.60 -7.65
#